data_AF-A0A1D6FA50-F1
#
_entry.id   AF-A0A1D6FA50-F1
#
_cell.length_a   1.000
_cell.length_b   1.000
_cell.length_c   1.000
_cell.angle_alpha   90.00
_cell.angle_beta   90.00
_cell.angle_gamma   90.00
#
_symmetry.space_group_name_H-M   'P 1'
#
loop_
_entity.id
_entity.type
_entity.pdbx_description
1 polymer ?
#
loop_
_entity_poly.entity_id
_entity_poly.type
_entity_poly.pdbx_seq_one_letter_code
_entity_poly.pdbx_strand_id
1 'polypeptide(L)'
;MAGLAAIEIAQKVSKAWRFLRNPKNIAKLVRKRDKLNMSQNRGGYCSTSTLAGSPTSSPNEDRVSSGISLSWQDVYNIAVKWRQISEPCDPVVWVNKLSEEFNSGFGSHTPMLLGQAKVIRYYPYYQRVLETAKTIMLDLKYVNNAEDRAIFLTDIDKLKKIEIASSCSDLYHVVGETYWVATRCDSMAFRGRRLEGTRITTQNIGKTGFDFAIRTPCTPSRWEEYDEEMTAAWEAICEAYCNDTNPTRDPGVLDAVKDAILRMTYYWYNFMPLSRGSAVVGYVVLLGLFLAANMDITASIPPGVQVDWEAILSPDPGTFVDAVKPWLYPSTKISRCLKDYTDVSCAFSTTGSVVAALTSVDP
;
A
#
# COMPACT_ATOMS: atom_id res chain seq x y z
N MET A 1 -18.02 9.54 2.69
CA MET A 1 -16.76 10.17 2.23
C MET A 1 -15.92 9.28 1.30
N ALA A 2 -15.82 7.96 1.52
CA ALA A 2 -15.08 7.06 0.62
C ALA A 2 -15.50 7.16 -0.86
N GLY A 3 -16.80 7.30 -1.15
CA GLY A 3 -17.28 7.53 -2.52
C GLY A 3 -16.78 8.83 -3.15
N LEU A 4 -16.78 9.94 -2.41
CA LEU A 4 -16.24 11.23 -2.87
C LEU A 4 -14.74 11.13 -3.16
N ALA A 5 -14.00 10.42 -2.31
CA ALA A 5 -12.59 10.17 -2.52
C ALA A 5 -12.32 9.38 -3.81
N ALA A 6 -13.06 8.29 -4.04
CA ALA A 6 -12.95 7.50 -5.26
C ALA A 6 -13.31 8.31 -6.52
N ILE A 7 -14.34 9.16 -6.46
CA ILE A 7 -14.73 10.05 -7.56
C ILE A 7 -13.66 11.12 -7.82
N GLU A 8 -13.12 11.77 -6.78
CA GLU A 8 -12.05 12.79 -6.97
C GLU A 8 -10.79 12.16 -7.57
N ILE A 9 -10.39 10.97 -7.09
CA ILE A 9 -9.29 10.19 -7.68
C ILE A 9 -9.59 9.94 -9.15
N ALA A 10 -10.78 9.43 -9.47
CA ALA A 10 -11.16 9.12 -10.85
C ALA A 10 -11.13 10.36 -11.75
N GLN A 11 -11.63 11.50 -11.29
CA GLN A 11 -11.63 12.76 -12.01
C GLN A 11 -10.19 13.24 -12.32
N LYS A 12 -9.30 13.24 -11.31
CA LYS A 12 -7.91 13.69 -11.48
C LYS A 12 -7.08 12.73 -12.31
N VAL A 13 -7.18 11.43 -12.07
CA VAL A 13 -6.44 10.40 -12.83
C VAL A 13 -6.92 10.35 -14.28
N SER A 14 -8.23 10.38 -14.55
CA SER A 14 -8.77 10.42 -15.91
C SER A 14 -8.28 11.64 -16.70
N LYS A 15 -8.17 12.79 -16.05
CA LYS A 15 -7.62 14.02 -16.66
C LYS A 15 -6.13 13.85 -16.98
N ALA A 16 -5.35 13.27 -16.07
CA ALA A 16 -3.92 13.00 -16.28
C ALA A 16 -3.69 12.00 -17.42
N TRP A 17 -4.42 10.88 -17.47
CA TRP A 17 -4.31 9.90 -18.55
C TRP A 17 -4.72 10.48 -19.91
N ARG A 18 -5.77 11.30 -19.98
CA ARG A 18 -6.13 12.02 -21.21
C ARG A 18 -5.02 12.94 -21.70
N PHE A 19 -4.31 13.59 -20.78
CA PHE A 19 -3.15 14.41 -21.12
C PHE A 19 -1.98 13.56 -21.65
N LEU A 20 -1.71 12.43 -21.01
CA LEU A 20 -0.63 11.50 -21.38
C LEU A 20 -0.85 10.83 -22.73
N ARG A 21 -2.10 10.52 -23.12
CA ARG A 21 -2.41 9.95 -24.46
C ARG A 21 -2.08 10.89 -25.63
N ASN A 22 -1.77 12.17 -25.39
CA ASN A 22 -1.35 13.09 -26.44
C ASN A 22 0.17 12.96 -26.68
N PRO A 23 0.62 12.51 -27.87
CA PRO A 23 2.04 12.28 -28.15
C PRO A 23 2.92 13.54 -27.98
N LYS A 24 2.35 14.72 -28.24
CA LYS A 24 3.05 16.01 -28.07
C LYS A 24 3.38 16.32 -26.60
N ASN A 25 2.63 15.73 -25.68
CA ASN A 25 2.77 15.93 -24.25
C ASN A 25 3.77 14.95 -23.62
N ILE A 26 3.80 13.70 -24.09
CA ILE A 26 4.82 12.70 -23.70
C ILE A 26 6.22 13.24 -23.98
N ALA A 27 6.45 13.81 -25.17
CA ALA A 27 7.73 14.40 -25.55
C ALA A 27 8.17 15.57 -24.65
N LYS A 28 7.23 16.31 -24.05
CA LYS A 28 7.54 17.39 -23.09
C LYS A 28 7.92 16.85 -21.72
N LEU A 29 7.30 15.75 -21.28
CA LEU A 29 7.58 15.09 -20.00
C LEU A 29 8.94 14.39 -20.01
N VAL A 30 9.27 13.65 -21.07
CA VAL A 30 10.58 12.99 -21.24
C VAL A 30 11.72 14.02 -21.17
N ARG A 31 11.62 15.11 -21.94
CA ARG A 31 12.60 16.22 -21.91
C ARG A 31 12.74 16.89 -20.54
N LYS A 32 11.71 16.83 -19.69
CA LYS A 32 11.74 17.40 -18.33
C LYS A 32 12.37 16.44 -17.33
N ARG A 33 12.11 15.13 -17.44
CA ARG A 33 12.73 14.08 -16.62
C ARG A 33 14.23 14.00 -16.87
N ASP A 34 14.67 14.08 -18.13
CA ASP A 34 16.09 14.12 -18.50
C ASP A 34 16.82 15.34 -17.91
N LYS A 35 16.16 16.50 -17.86
CA LYS A 35 16.72 17.72 -17.25
C LYS A 35 16.87 17.63 -15.73
N LEU A 36 15.96 16.93 -15.04
CA LEU A 36 16.03 16.74 -13.59
C LEU A 36 17.13 15.73 -13.23
N ASN A 37 17.23 14.61 -13.96
CA ASN A 37 18.27 13.60 -13.77
C ASN A 37 19.68 14.13 -14.09
N MET A 38 19.82 15.07 -15.03
CA MET A 38 21.10 15.72 -15.32
C MET A 38 21.59 16.68 -14.21
N SER A 39 20.73 17.11 -13.28
CA SER A 39 21.11 18.07 -12.23
C SER A 39 21.67 17.44 -10.95
N GLN A 40 21.57 16.11 -10.78
CA GLN A 40 22.06 15.42 -9.58
C GLN A 40 23.51 14.93 -9.66
N ASN A 41 24.21 15.15 -10.78
CA ASN A 41 25.55 14.59 -11.01
C ASN A 41 26.68 15.63 -11.18
N ARG A 42 26.80 16.60 -10.26
CA ARG A 42 28.08 17.31 -10.06
C ARG A 42 28.39 17.49 -8.58
N GLY A 43 29.26 16.63 -8.07
CA GLY A 43 29.91 16.77 -6.79
C GLY A 43 30.95 17.90 -6.78
N GLY A 44 30.98 18.61 -5.63
CA GLY A 44 32.14 19.12 -4.91
C GLY A 44 33.18 19.99 -5.62
N TYR A 45 33.25 21.27 -5.22
CA TYR A 45 34.51 21.90 -4.80
C TYR A 45 34.23 23.03 -3.81
N CYS A 46 35.06 23.09 -2.78
CA CYS A 46 35.03 24.02 -1.65
C CYS A 46 35.62 25.38 -2.04
N SER A 47 35.02 26.50 -1.60
CA SER A 47 35.71 27.79 -1.40
C SER A 47 34.88 28.72 -0.51
N THR A 48 35.58 29.40 0.40
CA THR A 48 35.14 30.27 1.49
C THR A 48 34.63 31.64 1.04
N SER A 49 33.62 32.20 1.72
CA SER A 49 33.65 33.56 2.30
C SER A 49 32.29 34.03 2.89
N THR A 50 32.42 34.65 4.08
CA THR A 50 31.61 35.72 4.71
C THR A 50 30.19 35.49 5.23
N LEU A 51 30.05 35.78 6.54
CA LEU A 51 28.84 35.92 7.32
C LEU A 51 27.88 37.00 6.79
N ALA A 52 26.58 36.72 6.79
CA ALA A 52 25.53 37.53 7.46
C ALA A 52 24.13 36.96 7.19
N GLY A 53 23.30 36.92 8.24
CA GLY A 53 21.85 36.84 8.13
C GLY A 53 21.23 35.49 8.50
N SER A 54 20.73 35.39 9.73
CA SER A 54 19.79 34.34 10.14
C SER A 54 18.55 34.33 9.24
N PRO A 55 18.06 33.18 8.75
CA PRO A 55 16.70 33.07 8.26
C PRO A 55 15.83 32.39 9.31
N THR A 56 14.87 33.13 9.84
CA THR A 56 13.61 32.57 10.36
C THR A 56 12.97 31.74 9.24
N SER A 57 13.02 30.41 9.36
CA SER A 57 12.37 29.50 8.42
C SER A 57 10.89 29.35 8.79
N SER A 58 10.03 30.07 8.07
CA SER A 58 8.62 29.71 7.96
C SER A 58 8.47 28.41 7.15
N PRO A 59 7.47 27.56 7.45
CA PRO A 59 7.30 26.27 6.79
C PRO A 59 6.78 26.49 5.37
N ASN A 60 7.53 26.01 4.39
CA ASN A 60 7.13 26.04 2.98
C ASN A 60 6.10 24.92 2.74
N GLU A 61 4.82 25.25 2.82
CA GLU A 61 3.75 24.44 2.23
C GLU A 61 3.93 24.36 0.71
N ASP A 62 3.73 23.16 0.18
CA ASP A 62 3.20 22.87 -1.16
C ASP A 62 3.78 23.67 -2.34
N ARG A 63 4.95 23.23 -2.82
CA ARG A 63 5.19 23.30 -4.27
C ARG A 63 4.40 22.20 -4.95
N VAL A 64 3.16 22.53 -5.32
CA VAL A 64 2.39 21.84 -6.35
C VAL A 64 3.26 21.75 -7.60
N SER A 65 3.87 20.58 -7.79
CA SER A 65 4.51 20.19 -9.04
C SER A 65 3.52 20.44 -10.16
N SER A 66 3.90 21.27 -11.14
CA SER A 66 3.14 21.59 -12.37
C SER A 66 2.09 20.51 -12.70
N GLY A 67 0.80 20.80 -12.49
CA GLY A 67 -0.31 19.83 -12.35
C GLY A 67 -0.67 18.99 -13.58
N ILE A 68 0.29 18.22 -14.08
CA ILE A 68 0.21 17.54 -15.38
C ILE A 68 0.73 16.09 -15.32
N SER A 69 1.66 15.75 -14.42
CA SER A 69 2.07 14.36 -14.15
C SER A 69 1.76 14.03 -12.68
N LEU A 70 0.81 13.12 -12.45
CA LEU A 70 0.53 12.58 -11.11
C LEU A 70 1.55 11.48 -10.79
N SER A 71 2.12 11.51 -9.60
CA SER A 71 2.82 10.37 -8.99
C SER A 71 1.84 9.42 -8.31
N TRP A 72 2.30 8.22 -7.94
CA TRP A 72 1.52 7.31 -7.10
C TRP A 72 1.11 8.00 -5.79
N GLN A 73 2.02 8.77 -5.19
CA GLN A 73 1.79 9.45 -3.92
C GLN A 73 0.73 10.54 -4.05
N ASP A 74 0.69 11.28 -5.16
CA ASP A 74 -0.36 12.27 -5.43
C ASP A 74 -1.76 11.65 -5.46
N VAL A 75 -1.88 10.45 -6.05
CA VAL A 75 -3.15 9.70 -6.10
C VAL A 75 -3.58 9.29 -4.70
N TYR A 76 -2.67 8.70 -3.92
CA TYR A 76 -2.95 8.26 -2.55
C TYR A 76 -3.21 9.42 -1.59
N ASN A 77 -2.55 10.57 -1.77
CA ASN A 77 -2.77 11.78 -0.97
C ASN A 77 -4.23 12.25 -1.01
N ILE A 78 -4.94 12.03 -2.13
CA ILE A 78 -6.37 12.34 -2.23
C ILE A 78 -7.16 11.48 -1.23
N ALA A 79 -6.97 10.15 -1.25
CA ALA A 79 -7.65 9.25 -0.33
C ALA A 79 -7.27 9.51 1.14
N VAL A 80 -5.98 9.80 1.41
CA VAL A 80 -5.50 10.14 2.76
C VAL A 80 -6.18 11.40 3.27
N LYS A 81 -6.27 12.47 2.47
CA LYS A 81 -7.00 13.69 2.82
C LYS A 81 -8.45 13.37 3.19
N TRP A 82 -9.15 12.60 2.37
CA TRP A 82 -10.55 12.23 2.66
C TRP A 82 -10.69 11.37 3.91
N ARG A 83 -9.71 10.49 4.20
CA ARG A 83 -9.68 9.67 5.42
C ARG A 83 -9.45 10.51 6.68
N GLN A 84 -8.64 11.57 6.59
CA GLN A 84 -8.42 12.53 7.69
C GLN A 84 -9.67 13.37 7.95
N ILE A 85 -10.34 13.84 6.89
CA ILE A 85 -11.59 14.59 7.02
C ILE A 85 -12.70 13.71 7.61
N SER A 86 -12.70 12.42 7.28
CA SER A 86 -13.81 11.55 7.67
C SER A 86 -13.87 11.19 9.14
N GLU A 87 -12.72 11.14 9.81
CA GLU A 87 -12.67 10.89 11.25
C GLU A 87 -11.58 11.79 11.83
N PRO A 88 -11.89 13.08 12.11
CA PRO A 88 -10.89 14.04 12.58
C PRO A 88 -10.29 13.67 13.95
N CYS A 89 -10.98 12.82 14.71
CA CYS A 89 -10.50 12.28 15.99
C CYS A 89 -9.60 11.04 15.84
N ASP A 90 -9.43 10.52 14.63
CA ASP A 90 -8.56 9.39 14.32
C ASP A 90 -7.52 9.79 13.25
N PRO A 91 -6.44 10.48 13.64
CA PRO A 91 -5.51 11.07 12.70
C PRO A 91 -4.74 10.00 11.92
N VAL A 92 -4.84 10.09 10.60
CA VAL A 92 -4.07 9.27 9.67
C VAL A 92 -2.91 10.10 9.12
N VAL A 93 -1.68 9.62 9.28
CA VAL A 93 -0.47 10.30 8.80
C VAL A 93 0.44 9.32 8.06
N TRP A 94 1.25 9.84 7.15
CA TRP A 94 2.32 9.08 6.53
C TRP A 94 3.41 8.80 7.55
N VAL A 95 3.83 7.53 7.69
CA VAL A 95 4.78 7.15 8.75
C VAL A 95 6.14 7.85 8.57
N ASN A 96 6.61 8.05 7.34
CA ASN A 96 7.85 8.79 7.08
C ASN A 96 7.84 10.27 7.52
N LYS A 97 6.68 10.81 7.92
CA LYS A 97 6.57 12.16 8.51
C LYS A 97 6.67 12.15 10.04
N LEU A 98 6.74 10.98 10.67
CA LEU A 98 6.93 10.80 12.11
C LEU A 98 8.41 10.51 12.37
N SER A 99 9.23 11.53 12.65
CA SER A 99 10.69 11.39 12.61
C SER A 99 11.26 10.31 13.52
N GLU A 100 10.86 10.27 14.79
CA GLU A 100 11.40 9.29 15.75
C GLU A 100 10.83 7.89 15.49
N GLU A 101 9.53 7.81 15.27
CA GLU A 101 8.82 6.57 15.00
C GLU A 101 9.28 5.93 13.67
N PHE A 102 9.46 6.71 12.61
CA PHE A 102 10.00 6.24 11.34
C PHE A 102 11.40 5.68 11.47
N ASN A 103 12.28 6.38 12.20
CA ASN A 103 13.65 5.92 12.45
C ASN A 103 13.68 4.60 13.25
N SER A 104 12.71 4.38 14.14
CA SER A 104 12.54 3.11 14.86
C SER A 104 11.88 1.99 14.03
N GLY A 105 11.47 2.27 12.79
CA GLY A 105 10.74 1.32 11.95
C GLY A 105 9.31 1.07 12.41
N PHE A 106 8.69 2.03 13.12
CA PHE A 106 7.29 1.99 13.52
C PHE A 106 6.41 1.59 12.33
N GLY A 107 5.38 0.80 12.59
CA GLY A 107 4.52 0.33 11.54
C GLY A 107 3.26 -0.32 12.06
N SER A 108 2.56 -1.01 11.18
CA SER A 108 1.30 -1.64 11.54
C SER A 108 1.52 -2.70 12.62
N HIS A 109 0.57 -2.83 13.55
CA HIS A 109 0.51 -3.93 14.49
C HIS A 109 -0.93 -4.44 14.57
N THR A 110 -1.13 -5.65 14.06
CA THR A 110 -2.45 -6.26 13.90
C THR A 110 -2.46 -7.61 14.63
N PRO A 111 -2.86 -7.63 15.90
CA PRO A 111 -2.87 -8.85 16.70
C PRO A 111 -4.08 -9.73 16.39
N MET A 112 -3.83 -11.03 16.23
CA MET A 112 -4.88 -12.07 16.22
C MET A 112 -5.12 -12.59 17.64
N LEU A 113 -4.04 -12.72 18.42
CA LEU A 113 -4.05 -13.05 19.84
C LEU A 113 -3.35 -11.96 20.63
N LEU A 114 -3.94 -11.58 21.77
CA LEU A 114 -3.34 -10.77 22.82
C LEU A 114 -3.38 -11.57 24.12
N GLY A 115 -2.28 -12.25 24.46
CA GLY A 115 -2.24 -13.26 25.50
C GLY A 115 -3.24 -14.39 25.23
N GLN A 116 -4.26 -14.53 26.09
CA GLN A 116 -5.36 -15.48 25.90
C GLN A 116 -6.55 -14.91 25.09
N ALA A 117 -6.56 -13.60 24.81
CA ALA A 117 -7.69 -12.94 24.17
C ALA A 117 -7.62 -13.08 22.64
N LYS A 118 -8.73 -13.55 22.06
CA LYS A 118 -8.92 -13.62 20.61
C LYS A 118 -9.45 -12.31 20.08
N VAL A 119 -8.69 -11.62 19.24
CA VAL A 119 -9.11 -10.34 18.66
C VAL A 119 -10.16 -10.59 17.61
N ILE A 120 -11.43 -10.31 17.91
CA ILE A 120 -12.61 -10.66 17.09
C ILE A 120 -12.41 -10.34 15.60
N ARG A 121 -11.84 -9.16 15.30
CA ARG A 121 -11.66 -8.67 13.93
C ARG A 121 -10.64 -9.49 13.11
N TYR A 122 -9.59 -9.98 13.75
CA TYR A 122 -8.41 -10.54 13.08
C TYR A 122 -8.21 -12.04 13.34
N TYR A 123 -8.75 -12.57 14.44
CA TYR A 123 -8.68 -13.98 14.77
C TYR A 123 -9.22 -14.93 13.67
N PRO A 124 -10.21 -14.56 12.83
CA PRO A 124 -10.57 -15.38 11.67
C PRO A 124 -9.41 -15.73 10.72
N TYR A 125 -8.34 -14.91 10.69
CA TYR A 125 -7.15 -15.14 9.86
C TYR A 125 -6.07 -15.97 10.56
N TYR A 126 -6.22 -16.26 11.86
CA TYR A 126 -5.22 -16.93 12.68
C TYR A 126 -4.65 -18.19 12.02
N GLN A 127 -5.52 -19.08 11.53
CA GLN A 127 -5.07 -20.34 10.93
C GLN A 127 -4.29 -20.11 9.65
N ARG A 128 -4.76 -19.21 8.78
CA ARG A 128 -4.06 -18.89 7.52
C ARG A 128 -2.67 -18.33 7.80
N VAL A 129 -2.56 -17.41 8.77
CA VAL A 129 -1.28 -16.80 9.17
C VAL A 129 -0.36 -17.84 9.81
N LEU A 130 -0.89 -18.75 10.63
CA LEU A 130 -0.11 -19.84 11.22
C LEU A 130 0.47 -20.75 10.14
N GLU A 131 -0.34 -21.17 9.16
CA GLU A 131 0.15 -21.98 8.05
C GLU A 131 1.18 -21.22 7.20
N THR A 132 0.96 -19.94 6.91
CA THR A 132 1.95 -19.11 6.23
C THR A 132 3.27 -19.05 7.00
N ALA A 133 3.23 -18.87 8.32
CA ALA A 133 4.43 -18.89 9.15
C ALA A 133 5.16 -20.24 9.07
N LYS A 134 4.42 -21.36 9.17
CA LYS A 134 4.97 -22.72 9.01
C LYS A 134 5.66 -22.88 7.65
N THR A 135 5.00 -22.49 6.56
CA THR A 135 5.58 -22.56 5.21
C THR A 135 6.87 -21.76 5.11
N ILE A 136 6.90 -20.53 5.65
CA ILE A 136 8.11 -19.69 5.64
C ILE A 136 9.23 -20.34 6.45
N MET A 137 8.93 -20.84 7.66
CA MET A 137 9.89 -21.52 8.52
C MET A 137 10.50 -22.75 7.86
N LEU A 138 9.68 -23.58 7.19
CA LEU A 138 10.12 -24.80 6.52
C LEU A 138 10.96 -24.52 5.28
N ASP A 139 10.62 -23.47 4.52
CA ASP A 139 11.34 -23.10 3.30
C ASP A 139 12.67 -22.39 3.60
N LEU A 140 12.65 -21.39 4.48
CA LEU A 140 13.85 -20.63 4.86
C LEU A 140 14.75 -21.37 5.83
N LYS A 141 14.19 -22.26 6.65
CA LYS A 141 14.90 -22.99 7.72
C LYS A 141 15.58 -22.06 8.72
N TYR A 142 15.04 -20.86 8.92
CA TYR A 142 15.40 -19.96 10.01
C TYR A 142 14.22 -19.07 10.38
N VAL A 143 14.26 -18.54 11.60
CA VAL A 143 13.43 -17.42 12.06
C VAL A 143 14.34 -16.33 12.62
N ASN A 144 13.81 -15.15 12.89
CA ASN A 144 14.54 -14.10 13.59
C ASN A 144 14.01 -13.96 15.01
N ASN A 145 14.89 -13.70 15.97
CA ASN A 145 14.50 -13.48 17.36
C ASN A 145 14.15 -12.00 17.60
N ALA A 146 13.87 -11.64 18.87
CA ALA A 146 13.50 -10.27 19.24
C ALA A 146 14.62 -9.23 19.01
N GLU A 147 15.88 -9.66 18.92
CA GLU A 147 17.03 -8.81 18.60
C GLU A 147 17.44 -8.90 17.11
N ASP A 148 16.53 -9.35 16.24
CA ASP A 148 16.75 -9.53 14.80
C ASP A 148 17.91 -10.48 14.44
N ARG A 149 18.23 -11.42 15.34
CA ARG A 149 19.24 -12.47 15.09
C ARG A 149 18.59 -13.74 14.56
N ALA A 150 19.22 -14.35 13.56
CA ALA A 150 18.73 -15.59 12.97
C ALA A 150 18.88 -16.78 13.91
N ILE A 151 17.79 -17.51 14.12
CA ILE A 151 17.73 -18.84 14.76
C ILE A 151 17.53 -19.87 13.65
N PHE A 152 18.56 -20.66 13.39
CA PHE A 152 18.50 -21.69 12.35
C PHE A 152 17.71 -22.92 12.81
N LEU A 153 16.82 -23.39 11.94
CA LEU A 153 15.93 -24.54 12.12
C LEU A 153 16.45 -25.74 11.31
N THR A 154 17.69 -26.15 11.57
CA THR A 154 18.38 -27.19 10.78
C THR A 154 18.09 -28.62 11.26
N ASP A 155 17.58 -28.78 12.47
CA ASP A 155 17.23 -30.07 13.06
C ASP A 155 15.96 -30.63 12.40
N ILE A 156 16.07 -31.85 11.85
CA ILE A 156 14.96 -32.57 11.20
C ILE A 156 13.78 -32.76 12.15
N ASP A 157 14.02 -33.02 13.44
CA ASP A 157 12.96 -33.21 14.41
C ASP A 157 12.24 -31.90 14.73
N LYS A 158 12.95 -30.77 14.70
CA LYS A 158 12.30 -29.44 14.79
C LYS A 158 11.44 -29.17 13.56
N LEU A 159 11.93 -29.47 12.35
CA LEU A 159 11.18 -29.28 11.12
C LEU A 159 9.89 -30.11 11.09
N LYS A 160 9.95 -31.38 11.51
CA LYS A 160 8.76 -32.23 11.67
C LYS A 160 7.75 -31.67 12.67
N LYS A 161 8.24 -31.14 13.81
CA LYS A 161 7.37 -30.50 14.82
C LYS A 161 6.71 -29.22 14.28
N ILE A 162 7.42 -28.44 13.46
CA ILE A 162 6.84 -27.26 12.79
C ILE A 162 5.73 -27.68 11.82
N GLU A 163 5.95 -28.74 11.03
CA GLU A 163 4.97 -29.24 10.06
C GLU A 163 3.63 -29.61 10.72
N ILE A 164 3.68 -30.29 11.87
CA ILE A 164 2.48 -30.74 12.60
C ILE A 164 1.96 -29.72 13.63
N ALA A 165 2.62 -28.56 13.79
CA ALA A 165 2.20 -27.55 14.74
C ALA A 165 0.79 -27.05 14.43
N SER A 166 -0.04 -26.98 15.47
CA SER A 166 -1.46 -26.60 15.40
C SER A 166 -1.75 -25.23 16.00
N SER A 167 -0.76 -24.65 16.68
CA SER A 167 -0.87 -23.35 17.32
C SER A 167 0.44 -22.54 17.29
N CYS A 168 0.34 -21.23 17.51
CA CYS A 168 1.51 -20.37 17.71
C CYS A 168 2.31 -20.76 18.95
N SER A 169 1.66 -21.32 19.99
CA SER A 169 2.33 -21.88 21.16
C SER A 169 3.20 -23.08 20.79
N ASP A 170 2.71 -23.99 19.93
CA ASP A 170 3.49 -25.14 19.46
C ASP A 170 4.74 -24.66 18.73
N LEU A 171 4.60 -23.70 17.81
CA LEU A 171 5.74 -23.12 17.10
C LEU A 171 6.73 -22.43 18.05
N TYR A 172 6.23 -21.66 19.02
CA TYR A 172 7.07 -21.04 20.03
C TYR A 172 7.89 -22.08 20.81
N HIS A 173 7.27 -23.19 21.22
CA HIS A 173 7.98 -24.24 21.95
C HIS A 173 9.04 -24.96 21.11
N VAL A 174 8.86 -25.03 19.79
CA VAL A 174 9.88 -25.58 18.88
C VAL A 174 11.06 -24.60 18.71
N VAL A 175 10.77 -23.31 18.56
CA VAL A 175 11.80 -22.27 18.41
C VAL A 175 12.56 -22.08 19.72
N GLY A 176 11.85 -21.99 20.84
CA GLY A 176 12.38 -21.85 22.20
C GLY A 176 12.33 -20.43 22.76
N GLU A 177 12.07 -19.42 21.92
CA GLU A 177 12.05 -18.01 22.30
C GLU A 177 11.09 -17.19 21.40
N THR A 178 10.89 -15.91 21.76
CA THR A 178 10.11 -14.97 20.95
C THR A 178 10.75 -14.81 19.58
N TYR A 179 9.94 -14.91 18.53
CA TYR A 179 10.45 -14.91 17.17
C TYR A 179 9.51 -14.22 16.20
N TRP A 180 10.05 -13.94 15.01
CA TRP A 180 9.31 -13.50 13.86
C TRP A 180 9.84 -14.11 12.56
N VAL A 181 8.96 -14.20 11.57
CA VAL A 181 9.28 -14.52 10.17
C VAL A 181 8.62 -13.49 9.26
N ALA A 182 9.23 -13.14 8.13
CA ALA A 182 8.63 -12.21 7.19
C ALA A 182 7.95 -12.95 6.03
N THR A 183 6.75 -12.49 5.65
CA THR A 183 6.18 -12.82 4.34
C THR A 183 7.08 -12.27 3.24
N ARG A 184 6.99 -12.88 2.06
CA ARG A 184 7.77 -12.48 0.90
C ARG A 184 6.93 -11.56 0.03
N CYS A 185 7.61 -10.62 -0.63
CA CYS A 185 7.03 -9.79 -1.66
C CYS A 185 7.97 -9.81 -2.86
N ASP A 186 7.62 -10.60 -3.88
CA ASP A 186 8.39 -10.62 -5.13
C ASP A 186 8.31 -9.24 -5.81
N SER A 187 9.47 -8.73 -6.21
CA SER A 187 9.66 -7.36 -6.68
C SER A 187 9.32 -7.21 -8.18
N MET A 188 8.64 -6.12 -8.56
CA MET A 188 8.51 -5.72 -9.97
C MET A 188 9.55 -4.67 -10.37
N ALA A 189 9.98 -3.81 -9.45
CA ALA A 189 11.00 -2.79 -9.72
C ALA A 189 12.40 -3.40 -9.87
N PHE A 190 12.72 -4.41 -9.07
CA PHE A 190 14.03 -5.06 -9.00
C PHE A 190 13.92 -6.52 -9.44
N ARG A 191 14.19 -6.80 -10.72
CA ARG A 191 14.06 -8.15 -11.29
C ARG A 191 14.79 -9.20 -10.46
N GLY A 192 14.05 -10.22 -10.03
CA GLY A 192 14.58 -11.37 -9.28
C GLY A 192 14.83 -11.09 -7.79
N ARG A 193 14.55 -9.88 -7.31
CA ARG A 193 14.63 -9.53 -5.89
C ARG A 193 13.37 -9.95 -5.17
N ARG A 194 13.53 -10.32 -3.90
CA ARG A 194 12.44 -10.54 -2.95
C ARG A 194 12.56 -9.53 -1.84
N LEU A 195 11.53 -8.72 -1.63
CA LEU A 195 11.46 -7.73 -0.58
C LEU A 195 10.90 -8.35 0.70
N GLU A 196 11.21 -7.71 1.83
CA GLU A 196 10.56 -8.02 3.11
C GLU A 196 9.10 -7.55 3.06
N GLY A 197 8.17 -8.50 3.19
CA GLY A 197 6.75 -8.24 3.33
C GLY A 197 6.38 -7.81 4.75
N THR A 198 5.41 -8.48 5.33
CA THR A 198 4.93 -8.26 6.70
C THR A 198 5.50 -9.34 7.63
N ARG A 199 5.92 -8.96 8.83
CA ARG A 199 6.43 -9.89 9.84
C ARG A 199 5.27 -10.56 10.56
N ILE A 200 5.28 -11.89 10.65
CA ILE A 200 4.44 -12.68 11.53
C ILE A 200 5.23 -12.88 12.82
N THR A 201 4.70 -12.43 13.95
CA THR A 201 5.40 -12.42 15.24
C THR A 201 4.68 -13.27 16.27
N THR A 202 5.43 -14.07 17.02
CA THR A 202 4.94 -14.82 18.18
C THR A 202 5.75 -14.42 19.41
N GLN A 203 5.08 -13.85 20.41
CA GLN A 203 5.70 -13.42 21.66
C GLN A 203 5.03 -14.11 22.85
N ASN A 204 5.83 -14.59 23.80
CA ASN A 204 5.32 -15.14 25.04
C ASN A 204 5.13 -14.02 26.08
N ILE A 205 3.90 -13.83 26.57
CA ILE A 205 3.57 -12.80 27.57
C ILE A 205 3.59 -13.42 29.00
N GLY A 206 4.25 -14.55 29.17
CA GLY A 206 4.36 -15.28 30.43
C GLY A 206 3.12 -16.13 30.71
N LYS A 207 2.54 -16.01 31.91
CA LYS A 207 1.40 -16.85 32.33
C LYS A 207 0.09 -16.52 31.60
N THR A 208 0.04 -15.42 30.85
CA THR A 208 -1.16 -14.90 30.18
C THR A 208 -1.28 -15.34 28.72
N GLY A 209 -0.40 -16.24 28.24
CA GLY A 209 -0.47 -16.78 26.88
C GLY A 209 0.44 -16.04 25.90
N PHE A 210 0.01 -15.96 24.64
CA PHE A 210 0.84 -15.52 23.52
C PHE A 210 0.25 -14.34 22.77
N ASP A 211 1.11 -13.38 22.43
CA ASP A 211 0.80 -12.40 21.40
C ASP A 211 1.18 -12.98 20.05
N PHE A 212 0.18 -13.21 19.22
CA PHE A 212 0.35 -13.65 17.83
C PHE A 212 -0.22 -12.57 16.92
N ALA A 213 0.64 -11.96 16.12
CA ALA A 213 0.31 -10.75 15.38
C ALA A 213 1.05 -10.71 14.04
N ILE A 214 0.53 -9.89 13.13
CA ILE A 214 1.31 -9.40 12.00
C ILE A 214 1.79 -7.97 12.28
N ARG A 215 3.01 -7.66 11.85
CA ARG A 215 3.66 -6.35 11.99
C ARG A 215 4.36 -5.96 10.70
N THR A 216 3.95 -4.87 10.08
CA THR A 216 4.60 -4.39 8.85
C THR A 216 5.54 -3.25 9.22
N PRO A 217 6.88 -3.45 9.20
CA PRO A 217 7.81 -2.39 9.54
C PRO A 217 7.81 -1.29 8.47
N CYS A 218 8.05 -0.04 8.88
CA CYS A 218 8.29 1.07 7.95
C CYS A 218 9.67 1.68 8.21
N THR A 219 10.73 0.86 8.18
CA THR A 219 12.10 1.36 8.27
C THR A 219 12.44 2.23 7.05
N PRO A 220 13.40 3.16 7.15
CA PRO A 220 13.82 3.99 6.02
C PRO A 220 14.22 3.19 4.77
N SER A 221 15.00 2.12 4.94
CA SER A 221 15.42 1.27 3.82
C SER A 221 14.24 0.59 3.12
N ARG A 222 13.29 0.07 3.90
CA ARG A 222 12.09 -0.57 3.35
C ARG A 222 11.19 0.46 2.67
N TRP A 223 11.12 1.68 3.20
CA TRP A 223 10.37 2.75 2.56
C TRP A 223 10.89 3.06 1.16
N GLU A 224 12.21 3.18 0.99
CA GLU A 224 12.83 3.41 -0.32
C GLU A 224 12.51 2.27 -1.30
N GLU A 225 12.59 1.02 -0.85
CA GLU A 225 12.25 -0.15 -1.68
C GLU A 225 10.80 -0.12 -2.18
N TYR A 226 9.84 0.16 -1.29
CA TYR A 226 8.43 0.20 -1.67
C TYR A 226 8.05 1.50 -2.40
N ASP A 227 8.76 2.60 -2.23
CA ASP A 227 8.60 3.79 -3.07
C ASP A 227 8.93 3.48 -4.54
N GLU A 228 9.98 2.71 -4.77
CA GLU A 228 10.33 2.22 -6.11
C GLU A 228 9.29 1.24 -6.66
N GLU A 229 8.79 0.29 -5.86
CA GLU A 229 7.70 -0.61 -6.28
C GLU A 229 6.42 0.16 -6.65
N MET A 230 6.02 1.11 -5.81
CA MET A 230 4.81 1.92 -6.05
C MET A 230 4.98 2.81 -7.29
N THR A 231 6.18 3.33 -7.52
CA THR A 231 6.52 4.09 -8.74
C THR A 231 6.42 3.21 -9.97
N ALA A 232 7.06 2.04 -9.96
CA ALA A 232 7.01 1.10 -11.08
C ALA A 232 5.58 0.60 -11.35
N ALA A 233 4.81 0.30 -10.31
CA ALA A 233 3.43 -0.14 -10.44
C ALA A 233 2.52 0.96 -11.03
N TRP A 234 2.69 2.21 -10.61
CA TRP A 234 1.96 3.34 -11.15
C TRP A 234 2.30 3.62 -12.62
N GLU A 235 3.58 3.57 -12.97
CA GLU A 235 4.04 3.69 -14.36
C GLU A 235 3.45 2.58 -15.23
N ALA A 236 3.39 1.34 -14.75
CA ALA A 236 2.78 0.21 -15.46
C ALA A 236 1.27 0.40 -15.70
N ILE A 237 0.52 0.99 -14.76
CA ILE A 237 -0.89 1.34 -14.98
C ILE A 237 -1.01 2.41 -16.07
N CYS A 238 -0.19 3.45 -15.98
CA CYS A 238 -0.19 4.53 -16.98
C CYS A 238 0.13 3.99 -18.37
N GLU A 239 1.11 3.10 -18.48
CA GLU A 239 1.49 2.44 -19.72
C GLU A 239 0.33 1.58 -20.27
N ALA A 240 -0.23 0.69 -19.44
CA ALA A 240 -1.34 -0.19 -19.83
C ALA A 240 -2.56 0.59 -20.32
N TYR A 241 -2.86 1.73 -19.69
CA TYR A 241 -4.01 2.55 -20.07
C TYR A 241 -3.74 3.49 -21.26
N CYS A 242 -2.53 4.05 -21.36
CA CYS A 242 -2.23 5.12 -22.33
C CYS A 242 -1.70 4.61 -23.67
N ASN A 243 -1.08 3.41 -23.73
CA ASN A 243 -0.50 2.88 -24.96
C ASN A 243 -1.54 2.39 -25.97
N ASP A 244 -2.77 2.13 -25.55
CA ASP A 244 -3.86 1.81 -26.46
C ASP A 244 -4.32 3.07 -27.20
N THR A 245 -4.22 3.07 -28.53
CA THR A 245 -4.64 4.18 -29.41
C THR A 245 -6.03 3.95 -30.03
N ASN A 246 -6.61 2.76 -29.90
CA ASN A 246 -7.90 2.41 -30.51
C ASN A 246 -9.00 2.23 -29.44
N PRO A 247 -9.98 3.16 -29.36
CA PRO A 247 -11.01 3.16 -28.30
C PRO A 247 -12.10 2.08 -28.45
N THR A 248 -12.03 1.21 -29.46
CA THR A 248 -12.84 -0.03 -29.52
C THR A 248 -12.24 -1.03 -28.54
N ARG A 249 -12.52 -0.81 -27.24
CA ARG A 249 -11.95 -1.52 -26.09
C ARG A 249 -11.94 -3.04 -26.29
N ASP A 250 -10.81 -3.55 -26.75
CA ASP A 250 -10.52 -4.97 -26.68
C ASP A 250 -10.60 -5.40 -25.20
N PRO A 251 -11.41 -6.42 -24.87
CA PRO A 251 -11.43 -6.99 -23.52
C PRO A 251 -10.03 -7.26 -22.95
N GLY A 252 -9.07 -7.66 -23.79
CA GLY A 252 -7.68 -7.94 -23.37
C GLY A 252 -6.93 -6.71 -22.84
N VAL A 253 -7.16 -5.52 -23.42
CA VAL A 253 -6.52 -4.28 -22.95
C VAL A 253 -7.07 -3.87 -21.59
N LEU A 254 -8.38 -4.04 -21.36
CA LEU A 254 -8.97 -3.74 -20.05
C LEU A 254 -8.44 -4.70 -18.98
N ASP A 255 -8.23 -5.97 -19.30
CA ASP A 255 -7.66 -6.92 -18.36
C ASP A 255 -6.23 -6.55 -17.96
N ALA A 256 -5.39 -6.10 -18.90
CA ALA A 256 -4.06 -5.60 -18.57
C ALA A 256 -4.09 -4.38 -17.61
N VAL A 257 -5.04 -3.46 -17.78
CA VAL A 257 -5.26 -2.33 -16.87
C VAL A 257 -5.71 -2.82 -15.49
N LYS A 258 -6.68 -3.75 -15.42
CA LYS A 258 -7.16 -4.32 -14.14
C LYS A 258 -6.03 -5.01 -13.39
N ASP A 259 -5.22 -5.82 -14.09
CA ASP A 259 -4.08 -6.53 -13.53
C ASP A 259 -3.03 -5.54 -13.00
N ALA A 260 -2.77 -4.44 -13.72
CA ALA A 260 -1.85 -3.39 -13.27
C ALA A 260 -2.36 -2.65 -12.02
N ILE A 261 -3.67 -2.37 -11.95
CA ILE A 261 -4.29 -1.75 -10.77
C ILE A 261 -4.18 -2.67 -9.56
N LEU A 262 -4.49 -3.97 -9.73
CA LEU A 262 -4.35 -4.96 -8.65
C LEU A 262 -2.88 -5.10 -8.22
N ARG A 263 -1.92 -5.07 -9.14
CA ARG A 263 -0.48 -5.05 -8.81
C ARG A 263 -0.08 -3.87 -7.92
N MET A 264 -0.49 -2.65 -8.26
CA MET A 264 -0.22 -1.48 -7.40
C MET A 264 -0.91 -1.60 -6.04
N THR A 265 -2.09 -2.21 -6.00
CA THR A 265 -2.83 -2.48 -4.75
C THR A 265 -2.09 -3.50 -3.86
N TYR A 266 -1.49 -4.53 -4.46
CA TYR A 266 -0.66 -5.51 -3.77
C TYR A 266 0.53 -4.85 -3.07
N TYR A 267 1.29 -4.01 -3.79
CA TYR A 267 2.44 -3.31 -3.21
C TYR A 267 2.02 -2.32 -2.13
N TRP A 268 0.88 -1.64 -2.27
CA TRP A 268 0.37 -0.75 -1.23
C TRP A 268 0.06 -1.48 0.08
N TYR A 269 -0.60 -2.64 0.00
CA TYR A 269 -0.92 -3.43 1.19
C TYR A 269 0.28 -4.16 1.79
N ASN A 270 1.33 -4.42 1.02
CA ASN A 270 2.60 -4.85 1.59
C ASN A 270 3.37 -3.65 2.17
N PHE A 271 3.31 -2.47 1.56
CA PHE A 271 4.00 -1.27 2.04
C PHE A 271 3.46 -0.81 3.40
N MET A 272 2.14 -0.72 3.56
CA MET A 272 1.43 -0.20 4.75
C MET A 272 1.99 1.14 5.28
N PRO A 273 2.10 2.20 4.44
CA PRO A 273 2.89 3.39 4.78
C PRO A 273 2.19 4.42 5.69
N LEU A 274 0.97 4.12 6.16
CA LEU A 274 0.19 5.02 7.00
C LEU A 274 0.18 4.53 8.44
N SER A 275 0.15 5.47 9.39
CA SER A 275 0.05 5.16 10.82
C SER A 275 -1.13 4.24 11.12
N ARG A 276 -2.27 4.50 10.46
CA ARG A 276 -3.50 3.69 10.48
C ARG A 276 -4.25 3.88 9.16
N GLY A 277 -5.13 2.94 8.81
CA GLY A 277 -6.06 3.12 7.68
C GLY A 277 -5.52 2.81 6.28
N SER A 278 -4.32 2.23 6.15
CA SER A 278 -3.80 1.77 4.85
C SER A 278 -4.74 0.83 4.11
N ALA A 279 -5.42 -0.08 4.83
CA ALA A 279 -6.40 -1.00 4.24
C ALA A 279 -7.55 -0.27 3.51
N VAL A 280 -8.21 0.68 4.18
CA VAL A 280 -9.32 1.42 3.58
C VAL A 280 -8.85 2.36 2.48
N VAL A 281 -7.72 3.04 2.66
CA VAL A 281 -7.14 3.94 1.65
C VAL A 281 -6.79 3.16 0.38
N GLY A 282 -6.17 1.99 0.51
CA GLY A 282 -5.84 1.11 -0.62
C GLY A 282 -7.08 0.70 -1.40
N TYR A 283 -8.14 0.31 -0.70
CA TYR A 283 -9.39 -0.11 -1.35
C TYR A 283 -10.10 1.06 -2.04
N VAL A 284 -10.11 2.25 -1.44
CA VAL A 284 -10.68 3.45 -2.09
C VAL A 284 -9.90 3.84 -3.35
N VAL A 285 -8.57 3.76 -3.32
CA VAL A 285 -7.73 4.05 -4.50
C VAL A 285 -7.95 2.99 -5.58
N LEU A 286 -8.03 1.71 -5.23
CA LEU A 286 -8.41 0.63 -6.14
C LEU A 286 -9.72 0.99 -6.87
N LEU A 287 -10.80 1.31 -6.15
CA LEU A 287 -12.09 1.68 -6.75
C LEU A 287 -11.99 2.95 -7.61
N GLY A 288 -11.27 3.97 -7.15
CA GLY A 288 -11.05 5.21 -7.90
C GLY A 288 -10.30 5.00 -9.22
N LEU A 289 -9.33 4.09 -9.25
CA LEU A 289 -8.58 3.75 -10.46
C LEU A 289 -9.43 2.95 -11.46
N PHE A 290 -10.25 2.01 -11.00
CA PHE A 290 -11.23 1.34 -11.85
C PHE A 290 -12.21 2.35 -12.46
N LEU A 291 -12.74 3.27 -11.65
CA LEU A 291 -13.65 4.32 -12.12
C LEU A 291 -12.95 5.27 -13.11
N ALA A 292 -11.69 5.65 -12.87
CA ALA A 292 -10.87 6.44 -13.80
C ALA A 292 -10.73 5.75 -15.17
N ALA A 293 -10.65 4.41 -15.15
CA ALA A 293 -10.60 3.56 -16.33
C ALA A 293 -11.99 3.30 -16.94
N ASN A 294 -13.03 4.02 -16.51
CA ASN A 294 -14.43 3.87 -16.90
C ASN A 294 -14.94 2.44 -16.66
N MET A 295 -14.62 1.87 -15.50
CA MET A 295 -15.12 0.59 -15.01
C MET A 295 -15.76 0.79 -13.63
N ASP A 296 -17.05 0.52 -13.52
CA ASP A 296 -17.76 0.46 -12.24
C ASP A 296 -17.60 -0.94 -11.63
N ILE A 297 -17.28 -0.99 -10.33
CA ILE A 297 -17.31 -2.23 -9.55
C ILE A 297 -18.69 -2.33 -8.88
N THR A 298 -19.47 -3.35 -9.23
CA THR A 298 -20.84 -3.50 -8.72
C THR A 298 -20.97 -4.51 -7.58
N ALA A 299 -19.95 -5.31 -7.31
CA ALA A 299 -19.98 -6.29 -6.22
C ALA A 299 -19.38 -5.72 -4.93
N SER A 300 -19.85 -6.25 -3.80
CA SER A 300 -19.18 -6.08 -2.51
C SER A 300 -18.08 -7.12 -2.34
N ILE A 301 -17.13 -6.86 -1.44
CA ILE A 301 -16.12 -7.85 -1.04
C ILE A 301 -16.85 -9.11 -0.51
N PRO A 302 -16.53 -10.32 -1.01
CA PRO A 302 -17.19 -11.54 -0.57
C PRO A 302 -17.01 -11.81 0.94
N PRO A 303 -17.97 -12.48 1.60
CA PRO A 303 -17.82 -12.91 2.98
C PRO A 303 -16.53 -13.72 3.18
N GLY A 304 -15.78 -13.41 4.26
CA GLY A 304 -14.52 -14.08 4.58
C GLY A 304 -13.29 -13.55 3.84
N VAL A 305 -13.46 -12.65 2.86
CA VAL A 305 -12.35 -12.01 2.13
C VAL A 305 -12.05 -10.65 2.74
N GLN A 306 -10.76 -10.36 2.93
CA GLN A 306 -10.26 -9.01 3.15
C GLN A 306 -9.07 -8.78 2.20
N VAL A 307 -9.18 -7.77 1.34
CA VAL A 307 -8.27 -7.60 0.19
C VAL A 307 -6.83 -7.34 0.63
N ASP A 308 -6.63 -6.64 1.74
CA ASP A 308 -5.31 -6.43 2.35
C ASP A 308 -4.70 -7.74 2.85
N TRP A 309 -5.48 -8.61 3.49
CA TRP A 309 -5.02 -9.94 3.91
C TRP A 309 -4.65 -10.84 2.73
N GLU A 310 -5.41 -10.79 1.64
CA GLU A 310 -5.05 -11.53 0.42
C GLU A 310 -3.71 -11.07 -0.14
N ALA A 311 -3.40 -9.76 -0.07
CA ALA A 311 -2.10 -9.24 -0.51
C ALA A 311 -0.96 -9.60 0.44
N ILE A 312 -1.15 -9.44 1.75
CA ILE A 312 -0.13 -9.70 2.79
C ILE A 312 0.31 -11.17 2.79
N LEU A 313 -0.63 -12.09 2.56
CA LEU A 313 -0.39 -13.53 2.58
C LEU A 313 -0.01 -14.11 1.21
N SER A 314 -0.06 -13.31 0.15
CA SER A 314 0.40 -13.72 -1.19
C SER A 314 1.90 -13.45 -1.36
N PRO A 315 2.69 -14.43 -1.81
CA PRO A 315 4.14 -14.27 -1.96
C PRO A 315 4.54 -13.35 -3.12
N ASP A 316 3.65 -13.20 -4.10
CA ASP A 316 3.88 -12.44 -5.32
C ASP A 316 2.57 -11.77 -5.80
N PRO A 317 2.67 -10.71 -6.61
CA PRO A 317 1.49 -10.00 -7.12
C PRO A 317 0.56 -10.86 -7.98
N GLY A 318 1.07 -11.88 -8.68
CA GLY A 318 0.27 -12.77 -9.53
C GLY A 318 -0.67 -13.61 -8.69
N THR A 319 -0.14 -14.24 -7.63
CA THR A 319 -0.96 -14.98 -6.65
C THR A 319 -2.06 -14.10 -6.05
N PHE A 320 -1.75 -12.84 -5.72
CA PHE A 320 -2.76 -11.89 -5.25
C PHE A 320 -3.84 -11.58 -6.30
N VAL A 321 -3.43 -11.34 -7.55
CA VAL A 321 -4.37 -11.11 -8.66
C VAL A 321 -5.30 -12.30 -8.81
N ASP A 322 -4.77 -13.53 -8.80
CA ASP A 322 -5.55 -14.76 -8.93
C ASP A 322 -6.55 -14.97 -7.78
N ALA A 323 -6.24 -14.47 -6.57
CA ALA A 323 -7.16 -14.51 -5.43
C ALA A 323 -8.31 -13.48 -5.54
N VAL A 324 -8.05 -12.29 -6.09
CA VAL A 324 -9.02 -11.19 -6.16
C VAL A 324 -9.86 -11.20 -7.44
N LYS A 325 -9.24 -11.56 -8.57
CA LYS A 325 -9.84 -11.61 -9.90
C LYS A 325 -11.17 -12.35 -9.98
N PRO A 326 -11.36 -13.54 -9.36
CA PRO A 326 -12.57 -14.34 -9.53
C PRO A 326 -13.87 -13.63 -9.13
N TRP A 327 -13.82 -12.75 -8.12
CA TRP A 327 -15.00 -12.01 -7.68
C TRP A 327 -15.01 -10.57 -8.19
N LEU A 328 -13.84 -9.95 -8.37
CA LEU A 328 -13.76 -8.55 -8.79
C LEU A 328 -14.05 -8.38 -10.28
N TYR A 329 -13.48 -9.21 -11.16
CA TYR A 329 -13.54 -8.97 -12.61
C TYR A 329 -14.94 -9.16 -13.18
N PRO A 330 -15.69 -10.22 -12.82
CA PRO A 330 -17.08 -10.37 -13.26
C PRO A 330 -17.99 -9.23 -12.78
N SER A 331 -17.60 -8.51 -11.73
CA SER A 331 -18.34 -7.36 -11.22
C SER A 331 -18.05 -6.03 -11.94
N THR A 332 -17.10 -6.02 -12.88
CA THR A 332 -16.74 -4.82 -13.64
C THR A 332 -17.79 -4.54 -14.72
N LYS A 333 -18.32 -3.31 -14.76
CA LYS A 333 -19.19 -2.82 -15.84
C LYS A 333 -18.60 -1.58 -16.49
N ILE A 334 -18.72 -1.47 -17.81
CA ILE A 334 -18.26 -0.28 -18.52
C ILE A 334 -19.13 0.91 -18.11
N SER A 335 -18.50 1.90 -17.48
CA SER A 335 -19.17 3.12 -17.03
C SER A 335 -19.05 4.24 -18.06
N ARG A 336 -20.04 5.12 -18.12
CA ARG A 336 -19.93 6.44 -18.78
C ARG A 336 -20.17 7.59 -17.80
N CYS A 337 -20.47 7.26 -16.53
CA CYS A 337 -21.05 8.16 -15.55
C CYS A 337 -20.04 9.17 -14.98
N LEU A 338 -18.74 8.92 -15.10
CA LEU A 338 -17.71 9.81 -14.54
C LEU A 338 -17.82 11.25 -15.06
N LYS A 339 -18.28 11.43 -16.31
CA LYS A 339 -18.49 12.77 -16.91
C LYS A 339 -19.72 13.49 -16.37
N ASP A 340 -20.66 12.76 -15.80
CA ASP A 340 -21.93 13.29 -15.30
C ASP A 340 -21.79 13.78 -13.85
N TYR A 341 -20.75 13.33 -13.13
CA TYR A 341 -20.45 13.83 -11.79
C TYR A 341 -19.87 15.24 -11.83
N THR A 342 -20.39 16.12 -10.97
CA THR A 342 -19.79 17.41 -10.67
C THR A 342 -18.36 17.22 -10.15
N ASP A 343 -17.45 18.13 -10.51
CA ASP A 343 -16.08 18.11 -9.97
C ASP A 343 -16.12 18.20 -8.44
N VAL A 344 -15.60 17.17 -7.78
CA VAL A 344 -15.67 17.03 -6.32
C VAL A 344 -14.87 18.14 -5.63
N SER A 345 -13.73 18.54 -6.20
CA SER A 345 -12.90 19.60 -5.64
C SER A 345 -13.52 20.98 -5.80
N CYS A 346 -14.33 21.19 -6.84
CA CYS A 346 -15.13 22.40 -7.00
C CYS A 346 -16.34 22.41 -6.07
N ALA A 347 -17.04 21.27 -5.93
CA ALA A 347 -18.21 21.15 -5.05
C ALA A 347 -17.83 21.30 -3.57
N PHE A 348 -16.65 20.82 -3.19
CA PHE A 348 -16.13 20.84 -1.82
C PHE A 348 -14.78 21.54 -1.75
N SER A 349 -14.80 22.87 -1.89
CA SER A 349 -13.59 23.70 -1.91
C SER A 349 -12.88 23.79 -0.56
N THR A 350 -13.57 23.51 0.55
CA THR A 350 -13.00 23.55 1.90
C THR A 350 -13.42 22.34 2.73
N THR A 351 -12.62 21.96 3.73
CA THR A 351 -13.02 20.94 4.72
C THR A 351 -14.34 21.32 5.40
N GLY A 352 -14.56 22.61 5.67
CA GLY A 352 -15.80 23.13 6.23
C GLY A 352 -17.02 22.83 5.34
N SER A 353 -16.89 22.95 4.01
CA SER A 353 -17.99 22.61 3.09
C SER A 353 -18.35 21.12 3.09
N VAL A 354 -17.36 20.24 3.27
CA VAL A 354 -17.58 18.80 3.41
C VAL A 354 -18.34 18.50 4.69
N VAL A 355 -17.86 19.04 5.81
CA VAL A 355 -18.50 18.83 7.13
C VAL A 355 -19.93 19.39 7.11
N ALA A 356 -20.12 20.62 6.60
CA ALA A 356 -21.42 21.25 6.48
C ALA A 356 -22.43 20.35 5.74
N ALA A 357 -22.04 19.80 4.59
CA ALA A 357 -22.89 18.91 3.79
C ALA A 357 -23.23 17.57 4.48
N LEU A 358 -22.37 17.10 5.38
CA LEU A 358 -22.61 15.88 6.16
C LEU A 358 -23.44 16.14 7.43
N THR A 359 -23.38 17.36 7.95
CA THR A 359 -24.15 17.80 9.12
C THR A 359 -25.52 18.38 8.77
N SER A 360 -25.71 18.81 7.53
CA SER A 360 -27.01 19.23 7.00
C SER A 360 -27.87 17.99 6.72
N VAL A 361 -28.37 17.38 7.79
CA VAL A 361 -29.52 16.49 7.72
C VAL A 361 -30.73 17.42 7.82
N ASP A 362 -31.53 17.51 6.75
CA ASP A 362 -32.88 18.08 6.88
C ASP A 362 -33.66 17.21 7.89
N PRO A 363 -34.34 17.81 8.89
CA PRO A 363 -35.15 17.06 9.86
C PRO A 363 -36.30 16.27 9.22
#